data_AF-A0A9E4G3I5-F1
#
_entry.id   AF-A0A9E4G3I5-F1
#
_cell.length_a   1.000
_cell.length_b   1.000
_cell.length_c   1.000
_cell.angle_alpha   90.00
_cell.angle_beta   90.00
_cell.angle_gamma   90.00
#
_symmetry.space_group_name_H-M   'P 1'
#
loop_
_entity.id
_entity.type
_entity.pdbx_description
1 polymer ?
#
loop_
_entity_poly.entity_id
_entity_poly.type
_entity_poly.pdbx_seq_one_letter_code
_entity_poly.pdbx_strand_id
1 'polypeptide(L)'
;MPDSPAEGLSRAPLSEVIFILLQHFRASIAEAGLNLGHDEARELAGAIAAGQWHAKADSATQRIAEIVDSRLAELQSRWQIDFPTSLRADMTAIGPWRSTAEFLELANDKAEAETDIALGSALLAAAGRRDYAPYLLDALEFDAGGFDIDGAIARRILLHISGVDGARADWLAQVRRWLDDQPPRL
;
A
#
# COMPACT_ATOMS: atom_id res chain seq x y z
N MET A 1 -0.68 22.71 14.01
CA MET A 1 0.05 21.50 13.55
C MET A 1 -0.95 20.36 13.58
N PRO A 2 -0.89 19.38 12.66
CA PRO A 2 -1.78 18.22 12.75
C PRO A 2 -1.53 17.48 14.07
N ASP A 3 -2.59 16.94 14.68
CA ASP A 3 -2.53 16.29 15.99
C ASP A 3 -1.94 14.86 15.89
N SER A 4 -1.79 14.32 14.67
CA SER A 4 -1.08 13.06 14.39
C SER A 4 -0.50 13.01 12.96
N PRO A 5 0.50 12.14 12.68
CA PRO A 5 0.99 11.90 11.31
C PRO A 5 -0.10 11.51 10.31
N ALA A 6 -1.07 10.69 10.74
CA ALA A 6 -2.21 10.27 9.91
C ALA A 6 -3.11 11.46 9.53
N GLU A 7 -3.37 12.39 10.46
CA GLU A 7 -4.13 13.60 10.16
C GLU A 7 -3.37 14.50 9.16
N GLY A 8 -2.04 14.57 9.26
CA GLY A 8 -1.19 15.25 8.28
C GLY A 8 -1.35 14.68 6.87
N LEU A 9 -1.27 13.35 6.74
CA LEU A 9 -1.44 12.64 5.46
C LEU A 9 -2.84 12.80 4.86
N SER A 10 -3.87 12.92 5.71
CA SER A 10 -5.24 13.15 5.25
C SER A 10 -5.44 14.51 4.55
N ARG A 11 -4.57 15.50 4.82
CA ARG A 11 -4.67 16.86 4.26
C ARG A 11 -3.58 17.22 3.26
N ALA A 12 -2.43 16.54 3.31
CA ALA A 12 -1.31 16.77 2.38
C ALA A 12 -1.75 16.66 0.92
N PRO A 13 -1.17 17.37 -0.05
CA PRO A 13 -1.34 17.08 -1.47
C PRO A 13 -1.09 15.60 -1.80
N LEU A 14 -1.82 15.03 -2.78
CA LEU A 14 -1.64 13.62 -3.14
C LEU A 14 -0.21 13.31 -3.62
N SER A 15 0.41 14.26 -4.33
CA SER A 15 1.81 14.15 -4.75
C SER A 15 2.78 14.04 -3.57
N GLU A 16 2.48 14.64 -2.41
CA GLU A 16 3.31 14.47 -1.20
C GLU A 16 3.15 13.07 -0.62
N VAL A 17 1.93 12.52 -0.61
CA VAL A 17 1.68 11.14 -0.16
C VAL A 17 2.40 10.15 -1.08
N ILE A 18 2.30 10.31 -2.40
CA ILE A 18 3.01 9.46 -3.36
C ILE A 18 4.52 9.62 -3.22
N PHE A 19 5.02 10.84 -2.98
CA PHE A 19 6.44 11.06 -2.75
C PHE A 19 6.94 10.30 -1.51
N ILE A 20 6.18 10.30 -0.41
CA ILE A 20 6.49 9.53 0.80
C ILE A 20 6.54 8.02 0.48
N LEU A 21 5.58 7.50 -0.30
CA LEU A 21 5.58 6.11 -0.75
C LEU A 21 6.82 5.78 -1.59
N LEU A 22 7.21 6.66 -2.51
CA LEU A 22 8.44 6.49 -3.30
C LEU A 22 9.70 6.51 -2.43
N GLN A 23 9.72 7.31 -1.36
CA GLN A 23 10.84 7.32 -0.41
C GLN A 23 10.92 6.03 0.41
N HIS A 24 9.78 5.45 0.82
CA HIS A 24 9.74 4.15 1.50
C HIS A 24 10.44 3.07 0.68
N PHE A 25 10.16 2.98 -0.61
CA PHE A 25 10.74 1.97 -1.50
C PHE A 25 12.05 2.38 -2.18
N ARG A 26 12.66 3.51 -1.80
CA ARG A 26 13.81 4.08 -2.51
C ARG A 26 14.97 3.09 -2.64
N ALA A 27 15.30 2.37 -1.57
CA ALA A 27 16.38 1.38 -1.58
C ALA A 27 16.07 0.24 -2.57
N SER A 28 14.89 -0.37 -2.47
CA SER A 28 14.45 -1.48 -3.32
C SER A 28 14.32 -1.10 -4.80
N ILE A 29 13.97 0.16 -5.09
CA ILE A 29 13.95 0.73 -6.44
C ILE A 29 15.39 0.91 -6.97
N ALA A 30 16.31 1.42 -6.14
CA ALA A 30 17.71 1.61 -6.52
C ALA A 30 18.43 0.28 -6.80
N GLU A 31 18.11 -0.78 -6.07
CA GLU A 31 18.62 -2.14 -6.31
C GLU A 31 18.27 -2.68 -7.70
N ALA A 32 17.13 -2.24 -8.26
CA ALA A 32 16.74 -2.57 -9.63
C ALA A 32 17.43 -1.68 -10.69
N GLY A 33 18.43 -0.88 -10.29
CA GLY A 33 19.16 0.03 -11.18
C GLY A 33 18.44 1.34 -11.46
N LEU A 34 17.29 1.60 -10.84
CA LEU A 34 16.55 2.85 -11.00
C LEU A 34 16.92 3.81 -9.86
N ASN A 35 17.97 4.62 -10.05
CA ASN A 35 18.24 5.68 -9.09
C ASN A 35 17.23 6.82 -9.29
N LEU A 36 16.38 7.04 -8.29
CA LEU A 36 15.50 8.20 -8.19
C LEU A 36 16.14 9.20 -7.25
N GLY A 37 16.70 10.27 -7.82
CA GLY A 37 17.09 11.43 -7.04
C GLY A 37 15.90 12.04 -6.31
N HIS A 38 16.15 12.93 -5.35
CA HIS A 38 15.09 13.57 -4.59
C HIS A 38 14.11 14.36 -5.47
N ASP A 39 14.64 15.17 -6.40
CA ASP A 39 13.82 15.98 -7.31
C ASP A 39 13.09 15.12 -8.34
N GLU A 40 13.75 14.09 -8.90
CA GLU A 40 13.11 13.14 -9.82
C GLU A 40 11.98 12.35 -9.14
N ALA A 41 12.15 11.97 -7.88
CA ALA A 41 11.09 11.32 -7.11
C ALA A 41 9.90 12.27 -6.89
N ARG A 42 10.13 13.57 -6.71
CA ARG A 42 9.04 14.56 -6.63
C ARG A 42 8.34 14.76 -7.97
N GLU A 43 9.10 14.83 -9.06
CA GLU A 43 8.53 14.93 -10.41
C GLU A 43 7.67 13.70 -10.74
N LEU A 44 8.19 12.50 -10.49
CA LEU A 44 7.44 11.27 -10.64
C LEU A 44 6.18 11.25 -9.77
N ALA A 45 6.28 11.66 -8.51
CA ALA A 45 5.13 11.73 -7.61
C ALA A 45 4.05 12.71 -8.12
N GLY A 46 4.47 13.87 -8.62
CA GLY A 46 3.59 14.85 -9.25
C GLY A 46 2.88 14.29 -10.49
N ALA A 47 3.64 13.60 -11.35
CA ALA A 47 3.09 12.97 -12.55
C ALA A 47 2.05 11.88 -12.22
N ILE A 48 2.37 10.98 -11.27
CA ILE A 48 1.42 9.95 -10.81
C ILE A 48 0.16 10.60 -10.23
N ALA A 49 0.30 11.60 -9.35
CA ALA A 49 -0.84 12.29 -8.74
C ALA A 49 -1.76 12.97 -9.75
N ALA A 50 -1.20 13.44 -10.87
CA ALA A 50 -1.93 14.10 -11.94
C ALA A 50 -2.43 13.12 -13.03
N GLY A 51 -2.14 11.82 -12.91
CA GLY A 51 -2.42 10.84 -13.97
C GLY A 51 -1.65 11.13 -15.27
N GLN A 52 -0.49 11.77 -15.17
CA GLN A 52 0.36 12.16 -16.29
C GLN A 52 1.47 11.13 -16.53
N TRP A 53 1.91 11.04 -17.78
CA TRP A 53 3.02 10.17 -18.15
C TRP A 53 4.35 10.66 -17.56
N HIS A 54 5.19 9.72 -17.14
CA HIS A 54 6.56 9.98 -16.71
C HIS A 54 7.48 8.83 -17.15
N ALA A 55 8.66 9.15 -17.68
CA ALA A 55 9.56 8.17 -18.31
C ALA A 55 9.98 7.01 -17.38
N LYS A 56 10.07 7.26 -16.07
CA LYS A 56 10.43 6.26 -15.06
C LYS A 56 9.24 5.58 -14.38
N ALA A 57 7.99 5.95 -14.70
CA ALA A 57 6.81 5.44 -14.00
C ALA A 57 6.65 3.92 -14.17
N ASP A 58 6.77 3.42 -15.40
CA ASP A 58 6.60 1.99 -15.69
C ASP A 58 7.66 1.16 -14.96
N SER A 59 8.93 1.57 -15.01
CA SER A 59 10.01 0.84 -14.32
C SER A 59 9.89 0.90 -12.80
N ALA A 60 9.53 2.05 -12.23
CA ALA A 60 9.33 2.17 -10.79
C ALA A 60 8.15 1.29 -10.35
N THR A 61 6.99 1.41 -11.00
CA THR A 61 5.78 0.65 -10.65
C THR A 61 5.97 -0.84 -10.88
N GLN A 62 6.66 -1.27 -11.93
CA GLN A 62 7.01 -2.67 -12.15
C GLN A 62 7.83 -3.23 -10.98
N ARG A 63 8.83 -2.48 -10.50
CA ARG A 63 9.64 -2.91 -9.35
C ARG A 63 8.82 -3.01 -8.07
N ILE A 64 7.89 -2.08 -7.84
CA ILE A 64 6.99 -2.15 -6.67
C ILE A 64 6.05 -3.34 -6.77
N ALA A 65 5.51 -3.62 -7.96
CA ALA A 65 4.67 -4.79 -8.17
C ALA A 65 5.41 -6.10 -7.85
N GLU A 66 6.66 -6.23 -8.28
CA GLU A 66 7.49 -7.40 -7.94
C GLU A 66 7.68 -7.56 -6.43
N ILE A 67 7.86 -6.46 -5.69
CA ILE A 67 7.96 -6.48 -4.23
C ILE A 67 6.64 -6.97 -3.62
N VAL A 68 5.52 -6.35 -3.99
CA VAL A 68 4.20 -6.71 -3.47
C VAL A 68 3.87 -8.18 -3.77
N ASP A 69 4.06 -8.61 -5.01
CA ASP A 69 3.79 -9.98 -5.45
C ASP A 69 4.72 -10.98 -4.72
N SER A 70 5.98 -10.61 -4.48
CA SER A 70 6.92 -11.43 -3.70
C SER A 70 6.47 -11.55 -2.24
N ARG A 71 5.98 -10.47 -1.61
CA ARG A 71 5.48 -10.51 -0.22
C ARG A 71 4.20 -11.32 -0.11
N LEU A 72 3.30 -11.21 -1.08
CA LEU A 72 2.09 -12.04 -1.16
C LEU A 72 2.45 -13.53 -1.29
N ALA A 73 3.42 -13.86 -2.14
CA ALA A 73 3.92 -15.23 -2.28
C ALA A 73 4.64 -15.72 -1.00
N GLU A 74 5.34 -14.83 -0.30
CA GLU A 74 5.97 -15.12 0.99
C GLU A 74 4.91 -15.48 2.05
N LEU A 75 3.84 -14.70 2.17
CA LEU A 75 2.72 -14.99 3.09
C LEU A 75 2.16 -16.40 2.86
N GLN A 76 1.94 -16.75 1.60
CA GLN A 76 1.38 -18.05 1.23
C GLN A 76 2.38 -19.20 1.45
N SER A 77 3.65 -19.01 1.11
CA SER A 77 4.65 -20.07 1.16
C SER A 77 5.20 -20.33 2.57
N ARG A 78 5.41 -19.29 3.38
CA ARG A 78 5.90 -19.42 4.77
C ARG A 78 4.79 -19.73 5.75
N TRP A 79 3.63 -19.10 5.61
CA TRP A 79 2.57 -19.13 6.62
C TRP A 79 1.23 -19.68 6.14
N GLN A 80 1.08 -20.01 4.85
CA GLN A 80 -0.14 -20.56 4.26
C GLN A 80 -1.38 -19.67 4.47
N ILE A 81 -1.16 -18.36 4.49
CA ILE A 81 -2.21 -17.35 4.65
C ILE A 81 -2.14 -16.36 3.50
N ASP A 82 -3.30 -15.81 3.14
CA ASP A 82 -3.39 -14.65 2.28
C ASP A 82 -3.25 -13.35 3.10
N PHE A 83 -3.15 -12.21 2.40
CA PHE A 83 -3.00 -10.90 3.03
C PHE A 83 -4.18 -10.51 3.95
N PRO A 84 -5.46 -10.65 3.56
CA PRO A 84 -6.58 -10.37 4.47
C PRO A 84 -6.52 -11.21 5.76
N THR A 85 -6.11 -12.47 5.65
CA THR A 85 -5.93 -13.35 6.80
C THR A 85 -4.73 -12.93 7.64
N SER A 86 -3.61 -12.53 7.01
CA SER A 86 -2.42 -12.10 7.74
C SER A 86 -2.70 -10.91 8.67
N LEU A 87 -3.44 -9.90 8.17
CA LEU A 87 -3.81 -8.73 8.96
C LEU A 87 -4.53 -9.13 10.26
N ARG A 88 -5.39 -10.15 10.19
CA ARG A 88 -6.25 -10.60 11.31
C ARG A 88 -5.63 -11.72 12.14
N ALA A 89 -4.58 -12.37 11.64
CA ALA A 89 -3.97 -13.53 12.28
C ALA A 89 -3.23 -13.10 13.56
N ASP A 90 -3.63 -13.70 14.67
CA ASP A 90 -2.80 -13.68 15.88
C ASP A 90 -1.48 -14.39 15.56
N MET A 91 -0.36 -13.85 16.05
CA MET A 91 0.93 -14.49 15.83
C MET A 91 0.89 -15.97 16.21
N THR A 92 0.16 -16.38 17.26
CA THR A 92 0.01 -17.80 17.68
C THR A 92 -0.43 -18.76 16.57
N ALA A 93 -1.08 -18.25 15.52
CA ALA A 93 -1.47 -19.01 14.34
C ALA A 93 -0.36 -19.14 13.26
N ILE A 94 0.73 -18.39 13.39
CA ILE A 94 1.85 -18.22 12.43
C ILE A 94 3.06 -19.08 12.84
N GLY A 95 2.91 -19.89 13.89
CA GLY A 95 3.92 -20.80 14.42
C GLY A 95 4.11 -22.10 13.62
N PRO A 96 5.06 -22.96 14.03
CA PRO A 96 5.70 -22.99 15.34
C PRO A 96 7.02 -22.19 15.43
N TRP A 97 7.26 -21.56 16.58
CA TRP A 97 8.56 -21.01 17.00
C TRP A 97 8.97 -21.64 18.33
N ARG A 98 10.27 -21.66 18.60
CA ARG A 98 10.88 -22.34 19.76
C ARG A 98 11.45 -21.37 20.79
N SER A 99 11.56 -20.09 20.43
CA SER A 99 12.08 -19.06 21.31
C SER A 99 11.35 -17.72 21.10
N THR A 100 11.47 -16.82 22.07
CA THR A 100 10.97 -15.44 21.93
C THR A 100 11.70 -14.68 20.81
N ALA A 101 12.97 -15.01 20.55
CA ALA A 101 13.73 -14.38 19.46
C ALA A 101 13.14 -14.76 18.09
N GLU A 102 12.89 -16.04 17.87
CA GLU A 102 12.22 -16.53 16.65
C GLU A 102 10.81 -15.94 16.49
N PHE A 103 10.06 -15.81 17.59
CA PHE A 103 8.75 -15.15 17.57
C PHE A 103 8.85 -13.69 17.10
N LEU A 104 9.79 -12.91 17.64
CA LEU A 104 9.95 -11.50 17.29
C LEU A 104 10.43 -11.32 15.85
N GLU A 105 11.31 -12.20 15.38
CA GLU A 105 11.79 -12.20 14.00
C GLU A 105 10.63 -12.47 13.02
N LEU A 106 9.82 -13.51 13.26
CA LEU A 106 8.64 -13.80 12.44
C LEU A 106 7.58 -12.69 12.50
N ALA A 107 7.38 -12.09 13.67
CA ALA A 107 6.45 -10.98 13.82
C ALA A 107 6.89 -9.75 13.03
N ASN A 108 8.18 -9.43 13.06
CA ASN A 108 8.76 -8.33 12.29
C ASN A 108 8.68 -8.62 10.78
N ASP A 109 9.07 -9.81 10.34
CA ASP A 109 8.99 -10.22 8.92
C ASP A 109 7.57 -10.07 8.38
N LYS A 110 6.57 -10.55 9.14
CA LYS A 110 5.15 -10.42 8.78
C LYS A 110 4.74 -8.96 8.72
N ALA A 111 5.06 -8.17 9.75
CA ALA A 111 4.67 -6.75 9.79
C ALA A 111 5.30 -5.95 8.63
N GLU A 112 6.55 -6.26 8.27
CA GLU A 112 7.23 -5.67 7.12
C GLU A 112 6.56 -6.08 5.79
N ALA A 113 6.23 -7.37 5.63
CA ALA A 113 5.50 -7.85 4.46
C ALA A 113 4.13 -7.16 4.32
N GLU A 114 3.41 -6.97 5.43
CA GLU A 114 2.11 -6.29 5.45
C GLU A 114 2.23 -4.83 5.06
N THR A 115 3.22 -4.13 5.61
CA THR A 115 3.53 -2.73 5.29
C THR A 115 3.88 -2.59 3.80
N ASP A 116 4.75 -3.45 3.28
CA ASP A 116 5.16 -3.45 1.88
C ASP A 116 3.97 -3.70 0.94
N ILE A 117 3.07 -4.63 1.29
CA ILE A 117 1.85 -4.90 0.51
C ILE A 117 0.93 -3.68 0.54
N ALA A 118 0.65 -3.09 1.70
CA ALA A 118 -0.27 -1.96 1.82
C ALA A 118 0.25 -0.71 1.09
N LEU A 119 1.48 -0.30 1.39
CA LEU A 119 2.10 0.91 0.81
C LEU A 119 2.44 0.72 -0.67
N GLY A 120 2.90 -0.47 -1.05
CA GLY A 120 3.18 -0.81 -2.44
C GLY A 120 1.90 -0.79 -3.28
N SER A 121 0.83 -1.42 -2.79
CA SER A 121 -0.48 -1.40 -3.45
C SER A 121 -1.04 0.02 -3.57
N ALA A 122 -0.77 0.89 -2.61
CA ALA A 122 -1.20 2.29 -2.64
C ALA A 122 -0.52 3.04 -3.79
N LEU A 123 0.79 2.87 -3.95
CA LEU A 123 1.55 3.48 -5.03
C LEU A 123 1.14 2.93 -6.39
N LEU A 124 0.97 1.61 -6.50
CA LEU A 124 0.55 0.93 -7.73
C LEU A 124 -0.85 1.37 -8.18
N ALA A 125 -1.81 1.39 -7.27
CA ALA A 125 -3.17 1.82 -7.56
C ALA A 125 -3.21 3.29 -8.01
N ALA A 126 -2.46 4.17 -7.34
CA ALA A 126 -2.33 5.57 -7.73
C ALA A 126 -1.72 5.75 -9.13
N ALA A 127 -0.79 4.88 -9.51
CA ALA A 127 -0.20 4.85 -10.85
C ALA A 127 -1.09 4.19 -11.92
N GLY A 128 -2.30 3.77 -11.56
CA GLY A 128 -3.28 3.21 -12.49
C GLY A 128 -3.33 1.67 -12.53
N ARG A 129 -2.48 0.96 -11.77
CA ARG A 129 -2.55 -0.51 -11.61
C ARG A 129 -3.62 -0.88 -10.59
N ARG A 130 -4.87 -0.79 -11.02
CA ARG A 130 -6.08 -0.96 -10.18
C ARG A 130 -6.27 -2.37 -9.63
N ASP A 131 -5.60 -3.36 -10.21
CA ASP A 131 -5.54 -4.75 -9.73
C ASP A 131 -5.04 -4.87 -8.27
N TYR A 132 -4.24 -3.91 -7.80
CA TYR A 132 -3.76 -3.84 -6.41
C TYR A 132 -4.71 -3.13 -5.44
N ALA A 133 -5.70 -2.39 -5.95
CA ALA A 133 -6.60 -1.60 -5.10
C ALA A 133 -7.40 -2.41 -4.05
N PRO A 134 -7.79 -3.69 -4.28
CA PRO A 134 -8.47 -4.46 -3.23
C PRO A 134 -7.62 -4.67 -1.97
N TYR A 135 -6.29 -4.72 -2.06
CA TYR A 135 -5.43 -4.83 -0.86
C TYR A 135 -5.52 -3.58 0.02
N LEU A 136 -5.81 -2.41 -0.56
CA LEU A 136 -6.07 -1.19 0.21
C LEU A 136 -7.40 -1.28 0.94
N LEU A 137 -8.40 -1.92 0.34
CA LEU A 137 -9.67 -2.17 1.01
C LEU A 137 -9.48 -3.13 2.18
N ASP A 138 -8.71 -4.20 2.00
CA ASP A 138 -8.40 -5.16 3.06
C ASP A 138 -7.72 -4.48 4.27
N ALA A 139 -6.69 -3.65 4.02
CA ALA A 139 -5.98 -2.90 5.05
C ALA A 139 -6.91 -1.91 5.78
N LEU A 140 -7.72 -1.17 5.03
CA LEU A 140 -8.67 -0.20 5.57
C LEU A 140 -9.76 -0.85 6.42
N GLU A 141 -10.26 -2.01 6.01
CA GLU A 141 -11.26 -2.76 6.77
C GLU A 141 -10.69 -3.35 8.06
N PHE A 142 -9.41 -3.72 8.06
CA PHE A 142 -8.71 -4.18 9.25
C PHE A 142 -8.49 -3.06 10.27
N ASP A 143 -8.03 -1.89 9.82
CA ASP A 143 -7.83 -0.70 10.67
C ASP A 143 -9.14 -0.18 11.31
N ALA A 144 -10.30 -0.61 10.78
CA ALA A 144 -11.63 -0.36 11.35
C ALA A 144 -11.94 1.12 11.65
N GLY A 145 -11.31 2.04 10.91
CA GLY A 145 -11.47 3.49 11.09
C GLY A 145 -10.58 4.10 12.17
N GLY A 146 -9.58 3.36 12.67
CA GLY A 146 -8.49 3.91 13.48
C GLY A 146 -7.68 4.97 12.73
N PHE A 147 -7.64 4.85 11.41
CA PHE A 147 -6.85 5.63 10.48
C PHE A 147 -5.42 5.78 10.98
N ASP A 148 -4.76 4.65 11.23
CA ASP A 148 -3.31 4.63 11.25
C ASP A 148 -2.73 5.13 9.90
N ILE A 149 -1.41 5.22 9.80
CA ILE A 149 -0.75 5.77 8.60
C ILE A 149 -1.20 5.02 7.34
N ASP A 150 -1.31 3.70 7.41
CA ASP A 150 -1.62 2.85 6.27
C ASP A 150 -3.10 2.96 5.90
N GLY A 151 -4.00 2.95 6.88
CA GLY A 151 -5.44 3.19 6.67
C GLY A 151 -5.73 4.59 6.10
N ALA A 152 -5.01 5.62 6.55
CA ALA A 152 -5.14 6.98 6.03
C ALA A 152 -4.67 7.08 4.57
N ILE A 153 -3.56 6.43 4.22
CA ILE A 153 -3.05 6.34 2.85
C ILE A 153 -4.03 5.54 1.98
N ALA A 154 -4.46 4.36 2.43
CA ALA A 154 -5.39 3.49 1.72
C ALA A 154 -6.69 4.22 1.36
N ARG A 155 -7.33 4.87 2.36
CA ARG A 155 -8.53 5.69 2.14
C ARG A 155 -8.27 6.77 1.10
N ARG A 156 -7.17 7.51 1.23
CA ARG A 156 -6.86 8.63 0.34
C ARG A 156 -6.71 8.19 -1.12
N ILE A 157 -5.97 7.12 -1.34
CA ILE A 157 -5.73 6.57 -2.67
C ILE A 157 -7.03 6.02 -3.25
N LEU A 158 -7.80 5.24 -2.48
CA LEU A 158 -9.08 4.69 -2.92
C LEU A 158 -10.08 5.79 -3.32
N LEU A 159 -10.21 6.86 -2.53
CA LEU A 159 -11.07 7.99 -2.87
C LEU A 159 -10.59 8.72 -4.13
N HIS A 160 -9.28 8.89 -4.29
CA HIS A 160 -8.71 9.52 -5.48
C HIS A 160 -8.98 8.71 -6.75
N ILE A 161 -8.68 7.41 -6.76
CA ILE A 161 -8.79 6.57 -7.97
C ILE A 161 -10.24 6.21 -8.32
N SER A 162 -11.14 6.18 -7.33
CA SER A 162 -12.57 5.93 -7.54
C SER A 162 -13.36 7.19 -7.89
N GLY A 163 -12.86 8.37 -7.51
CA GLY A 163 -13.59 9.63 -7.61
C GLY A 163 -14.76 9.76 -6.63
N VAL A 164 -14.87 8.85 -5.65
CA VAL A 164 -15.91 8.90 -4.61
C VAL A 164 -15.64 10.08 -3.67
N ASP A 165 -16.70 10.82 -3.33
CA ASP A 165 -16.62 11.88 -2.32
C ASP A 165 -16.50 11.28 -0.91
N GLY A 166 -15.34 11.49 -0.29
CA GLY A 166 -15.03 11.00 1.05
C GLY A 166 -15.83 11.65 2.18
N ALA A 167 -16.57 12.74 1.93
CA ALA A 167 -17.45 13.36 2.92
C ALA A 167 -18.79 12.62 3.05
N ARG A 168 -19.12 11.71 2.13
CA ARG A 168 -20.38 10.96 2.16
C ARG A 168 -20.35 9.86 3.21
N ALA A 169 -21.44 9.70 3.97
CA ALA A 169 -21.54 8.66 5.00
C ALA A 169 -21.37 7.23 4.45
N ASP A 170 -21.75 7.00 3.19
CA ASP A 170 -21.69 5.70 2.50
C ASP A 170 -20.47 5.56 1.58
N TRP A 171 -19.43 6.40 1.74
CA TRP A 171 -18.26 6.43 0.85
C TRP A 171 -17.60 5.05 0.70
N LEU A 172 -17.45 4.30 1.79
CA LEU A 172 -16.81 2.98 1.77
C LEU A 172 -17.62 1.97 0.95
N ALA A 173 -18.95 2.00 1.09
CA ALA A 173 -19.83 1.14 0.31
C ALA A 173 -19.78 1.49 -1.19
N GLN A 174 -19.58 2.77 -1.54
CA GLN A 174 -19.41 3.18 -2.94
C GLN A 174 -18.05 2.73 -3.50
N VAL A 175 -16.97 2.84 -2.73
CA VAL A 175 -15.64 2.33 -3.12
C VAL A 175 -15.68 0.83 -3.35
N ARG A 176 -16.35 0.05 -2.48
CA ARG A 176 -16.54 -1.40 -2.67
C ARG A 176 -17.21 -1.72 -4.00
N ARG A 177 -18.34 -1.07 -4.31
CA ARG A 177 -19.02 -1.25 -5.60
C ARG A 177 -18.13 -0.90 -6.78
N TRP A 178 -17.38 0.20 -6.68
CA TRP A 178 -16.44 0.60 -7.73
C TRP A 178 -15.34 -0.44 -7.98
N LEU A 179 -14.86 -1.12 -6.92
CA LEU A 179 -13.91 -2.23 -7.03
C LEU A 179 -14.55 -3.47 -7.65
N ASP A 180 -15.78 -3.82 -7.27
CA ASP A 180 -16.52 -4.96 -7.82
C ASP A 180 -16.80 -4.80 -9.33
N ASP A 181 -16.92 -3.55 -9.80
CA ASP A 181 -17.10 -3.22 -11.22
C ASP A 181 -15.79 -3.25 -12.03
N GLN A 182 -14.62 -3.40 -11.39
CA GLN A 182 -13.34 -3.57 -12.10
C GLN A 182 -13.18 -5.01 -12.61
N PRO A 183 -12.46 -5.23 -13.73
CA PRO A 183 -12.15 -6.59 -14.18
C PRO A 183 -11.40 -7.37 -13.09
N PRO A 184 -11.70 -8.68 -12.92
CA PRO A 184 -11.02 -9.51 -11.93
C PRO A 184 -9.52 -9.60 -12.20
N ARG A 185 -8.74 -9.81 -11.14
CA ARG A 185 -7.28 -10.07 -11.23
C ARG A 185 -7.02 -11.26 -12.15
N LEU A 186 -6.15 -11.08 -13.15
CA LEU A 186 -5.66 -12.15 -14.03
C LEU A 186 -4.54 -12.93 -13.35
#